data_AF-A0A0V8JIB2-F1
#
_entry.id   AF-A0A0V8JIB2-F1
#
_cell.length_a   1.000
_cell.length_b   1.000
_cell.length_c   1.000
_cell.angle_alpha   90.00
_cell.angle_beta   90.00
_cell.angle_gamma   90.00
#
_symmetry.space_group_name_H-M   'P 1'
#
loop_
_entity.id
_entity.type
_entity.pdbx_description
1 polymer ?
#
loop_
_entity_poly.entity_id
_entity_poly.type
_entity_poly.pdbx_seq_one_letter_code
_entity_poly.pdbx_strand_id
1 'polypeptide(L)'
;MKKRILFVCMLLLGMGPAITYSSFERNYTLLKNVDIGMETSNQSYISRYLNEIVYIPKDNYNEQEVMTSLHYISRIPSPLLKEMAQKEINIKLFNGQLTDEPGFLFLKGKVPRGYELSSKVWDDVPGAGGSKTVYVKIGHSKKGQGHGSVNLELHEIAHTVDRHILHNLRHKEKFLTVWNEEKQILFPNQHYFLNYPEEYFAEVFAMYYANSFTRTYLKENAPKTARYLEEVIGGRNF
;
A
#
# COMPACT_ATOMS: atom_id res chain seq x y z
N MET A 1 63.90 -11.02 26.05
CA MET A 1 64.46 -12.00 25.09
C MET A 1 63.38 -12.45 24.12
N LYS A 2 63.68 -12.35 22.83
CA LYS A 2 62.84 -12.76 21.70
C LYS A 2 62.82 -14.29 21.59
N LYS A 3 61.67 -14.89 21.22
CA LYS A 3 61.62 -15.94 20.20
C LYS A 3 60.36 -15.74 19.34
N ARG A 4 60.61 -15.44 18.06
CA ARG A 4 59.67 -15.50 16.94
C ARG A 4 59.64 -16.94 16.38
N ILE A 5 58.72 -17.15 15.43
CA ILE A 5 58.62 -18.21 14.39
C ILE A 5 57.44 -19.15 14.69
N LEU A 6 56.45 -19.42 13.82
CA LEU A 6 56.34 -19.37 12.35
C LEU A 6 54.87 -19.16 11.91
N PHE A 7 54.68 -18.58 10.73
CA PHE A 7 53.44 -18.44 9.97
C PHE A 7 53.37 -19.60 8.96
N VAL A 8 52.27 -20.39 8.89
CA VAL A 8 51.92 -21.19 7.71
C VAL A 8 50.39 -21.25 7.53
N CYS A 9 49.99 -20.96 6.29
CA CYS A 9 48.66 -20.84 5.70
C CYS A 9 47.85 -22.15 5.61
N MET A 10 46.51 -22.08 5.64
CA MET A 10 45.64 -22.43 4.49
C MET A 10 44.13 -22.36 4.84
N LEU A 11 43.44 -21.48 4.12
CA LEU A 11 42.14 -21.69 3.45
C LEU A 11 41.13 -22.67 4.08
N LEU A 12 40.08 -22.09 4.68
CA LEU A 12 38.71 -22.54 4.38
C LEU A 12 37.99 -21.44 3.63
N LEU A 13 38.11 -21.53 2.31
CA LEU A 13 37.18 -20.99 1.34
C LEU A 13 35.76 -21.49 1.65
N GLY A 14 34.81 -20.56 1.65
CA GLY A 14 33.51 -20.75 1.01
C GLY A 14 32.56 -21.77 1.61
N MET A 15 31.77 -21.33 2.59
CA MET A 15 30.38 -21.75 2.79
C MET A 15 29.61 -20.53 3.32
N GLY A 16 29.43 -19.49 2.51
CA GLY A 16 28.27 -19.34 1.62
C GLY A 16 27.51 -18.10 2.12
N PRO A 17 26.98 -17.20 1.27
CA PRO A 17 26.03 -16.21 1.76
C PRO A 17 24.85 -17.01 2.28
N ALA A 18 24.73 -17.17 3.60
CA ALA A 18 23.55 -17.72 4.23
C ALA A 18 22.43 -16.70 4.05
N ILE A 19 21.86 -16.70 2.85
CA ILE A 19 20.45 -16.59 2.54
C ILE A 19 19.66 -15.95 3.70
N THR A 20 19.82 -14.64 3.87
CA THR A 20 18.73 -13.82 4.40
C THR A 20 17.72 -13.66 3.28
N TYR A 21 17.13 -14.77 2.81
CA TYR A 21 15.88 -14.70 2.09
C TYR A 21 14.91 -14.09 3.10
N SER A 22 14.53 -12.84 2.86
CA SER A 22 13.49 -12.19 3.63
C SER A 22 12.26 -13.12 3.63
N SER A 23 11.55 -13.19 4.75
CA SER A 23 10.27 -13.93 4.83
C SER A 23 9.31 -13.58 3.68
N PHE A 24 9.46 -12.36 3.16
CA PHE A 24 8.83 -11.82 1.97
C PHE A 24 9.04 -12.71 0.73
N GLU A 25 10.29 -13.03 0.35
CA GLU A 25 10.62 -13.85 -0.82
C GLU A 25 10.34 -15.35 -0.62
N ARG A 26 10.19 -15.81 0.63
CA ARG A 26 9.89 -17.23 0.92
C ARG A 26 8.47 -17.59 0.52
N ASN A 27 7.49 -16.83 1.00
CA ASN A 27 6.07 -17.20 0.88
C ASN A 27 5.34 -16.46 -0.23
N TYR A 28 5.99 -15.46 -0.83
CA TYR A 28 5.40 -14.63 -1.87
C TYR A 28 6.28 -14.62 -3.11
N THR A 29 5.66 -14.39 -4.25
CA THR A 29 6.33 -14.26 -5.55
C THR A 29 5.82 -13.01 -6.25
N LEU A 30 6.70 -12.39 -7.03
CA LEU A 30 6.34 -11.22 -7.80
C LEU A 30 5.36 -11.60 -8.92
N LEU A 31 4.38 -10.73 -9.18
CA LEU A 31 3.31 -10.93 -10.15
C LEU A 31 3.83 -11.36 -11.53
N LYS A 32 4.97 -10.81 -11.99
CA LYS A 32 5.57 -11.18 -13.29
C LYS A 32 5.96 -12.65 -13.43
N ASN A 33 6.13 -13.34 -12.29
CA ASN A 33 6.57 -14.74 -12.25
C ASN A 33 5.38 -15.70 -12.10
N VAL A 34 4.14 -15.21 -12.11
CA VAL A 34 2.94 -16.02 -11.97
C VAL A 34 2.13 -15.94 -13.24
N ASP A 35 1.73 -17.12 -13.72
CA ASP A 35 0.74 -17.23 -14.77
C ASP A 35 -0.65 -17.10 -14.13
N ILE A 36 -1.05 -15.86 -13.83
CA ILE A 36 -2.44 -15.59 -13.48
C ILE A 36 -3.21 -15.68 -14.78
N GLY A 37 -4.28 -16.48 -14.81
CA GLY A 37 -5.20 -16.68 -15.94
C GLY A 37 -5.95 -15.41 -16.34
N MET A 38 -5.22 -14.33 -16.60
CA MET A 38 -5.71 -13.10 -17.18
C MET A 38 -6.12 -13.41 -18.60
N GLU A 39 -7.41 -13.30 -18.90
CA GLU A 39 -7.83 -13.21 -20.29
C GLU A 39 -6.97 -12.16 -21.00
N THR A 40 -6.50 -12.48 -22.20
CA THR A 40 -5.59 -11.65 -23.01
C THR A 40 -6.13 -10.23 -23.26
N SER A 41 -7.44 -10.03 -23.16
CA SER A 41 -8.12 -8.72 -23.19
C SER A 41 -7.83 -7.83 -21.98
N ASN A 42 -7.54 -8.41 -20.80
CA ASN A 42 -7.24 -7.70 -19.55
C ASN A 42 -5.76 -7.35 -19.40
N GLN A 43 -4.87 -8.04 -20.11
CA GLN A 43 -3.42 -7.84 -20.05
C GLN A 43 -2.97 -6.46 -20.57
N SER A 44 -3.72 -5.89 -21.51
CA SER A 44 -3.45 -4.55 -22.08
C SER A 44 -3.71 -3.40 -21.09
N TYR A 45 -4.62 -3.60 -20.13
CA TYR A 45 -5.03 -2.56 -19.18
C TYR A 45 -4.17 -2.49 -17.92
N ILE A 46 -3.45 -3.57 -17.59
CA ILE A 46 -2.65 -3.62 -16.38
C ILE A 46 -1.28 -3.03 -16.67
N SER A 47 -0.98 -1.92 -15.97
CA SER A 47 0.32 -1.28 -16.07
C SER A 47 1.44 -2.28 -15.81
N ARG A 48 2.42 -2.33 -16.72
CA ARG A 48 3.61 -3.20 -16.58
C ARG A 48 4.34 -3.02 -15.25
N TYR A 49 4.18 -1.87 -14.58
CA TYR A 49 4.80 -1.63 -13.28
C TYR A 49 4.17 -2.46 -12.16
N LEU A 50 2.92 -2.94 -12.31
CA LEU A 50 2.34 -3.88 -11.34
C LEU A 50 3.11 -5.19 -11.30
N ASN A 51 3.62 -5.65 -12.45
CA ASN A 51 4.50 -6.82 -12.54
C ASN A 51 5.83 -6.62 -11.80
N GLU A 52 6.21 -5.39 -11.50
CA GLU A 52 7.46 -5.04 -10.81
C GLU A 52 7.26 -4.82 -9.30
N ILE A 53 6.04 -4.51 -8.84
CA ILE A 53 5.78 -4.09 -7.45
C ILE A 53 4.80 -4.99 -6.69
N VAL A 54 3.96 -5.78 -7.37
CA VAL A 54 2.94 -6.60 -6.69
C VAL A 54 3.49 -7.99 -6.40
N TYR A 55 3.39 -8.40 -5.13
CA TYR A 55 3.71 -9.73 -4.64
C TYR A 55 2.43 -10.44 -4.23
N ILE A 56 2.30 -11.70 -4.66
CA ILE A 56 1.16 -12.57 -4.35
C ILE A 56 1.64 -13.83 -3.61
N PRO A 57 0.77 -14.50 -2.84
CA PRO A 57 1.14 -15.72 -2.12
C PRO A 57 1.56 -16.83 -3.10
N LYS A 58 2.54 -17.64 -2.72
CA LYS A 58 2.87 -18.89 -3.45
C LYS A 58 1.90 -20.03 -3.14
N ASP A 59 1.29 -19.99 -1.95
CA ASP A 59 0.24 -20.91 -1.53
C ASP A 59 -1.10 -20.55 -2.20
N ASN A 60 -2.14 -21.36 -1.97
CA ASN A 60 -3.47 -21.12 -2.54
C ASN A 60 -4.04 -19.74 -2.17
N TYR A 61 -4.59 -19.04 -3.16
CA TYR A 61 -5.30 -17.78 -3.01
C TYR A 61 -6.52 -17.74 -3.95
N ASN A 62 -7.42 -16.79 -3.73
CA ASN A 62 -8.53 -16.56 -4.65
C ASN A 62 -8.07 -15.68 -5.82
N GLU A 63 -7.91 -16.28 -6.99
CA GLU A 63 -7.45 -15.58 -8.21
C GLU A 63 -8.38 -14.42 -8.63
N GLN A 64 -9.70 -14.58 -8.49
CA GLN A 64 -10.65 -13.53 -8.87
C GLN A 64 -10.52 -12.28 -7.97
N GLU A 65 -10.26 -12.49 -6.69
CA GLU A 65 -10.06 -11.38 -5.74
C GLU A 65 -8.68 -10.71 -5.92
N VAL A 66 -7.66 -11.48 -6.31
CA VAL A 66 -6.37 -10.90 -6.75
C VAL A 66 -6.58 -10.05 -8.00
N MET A 67 -7.29 -10.55 -9.01
CA MET A 67 -7.62 -9.81 -10.22
C MET A 67 -8.40 -8.53 -9.92
N THR A 68 -9.34 -8.60 -8.99
CA THR A 68 -10.09 -7.42 -8.51
C THR A 68 -9.15 -6.39 -7.90
N SER A 69 -8.21 -6.82 -7.05
CA SER A 69 -7.20 -5.94 -6.45
C SER A 69 -6.34 -5.27 -7.53
N LEU A 70 -5.82 -6.06 -8.48
CA LEU A 70 -5.01 -5.56 -9.60
C LEU A 70 -5.77 -4.55 -10.47
N HIS A 71 -7.07 -4.77 -10.69
CA HIS A 71 -7.94 -3.84 -11.42
C HIS A 71 -8.16 -2.51 -10.71
N TYR A 72 -8.19 -2.48 -9.37
CA TYR A 72 -8.24 -1.21 -8.64
C TYR A 72 -6.90 -0.49 -8.71
N ILE A 73 -5.80 -1.21 -8.49
CA ILE A 73 -4.46 -0.63 -8.50
C ILE A 73 -4.09 -0.10 -9.89
N SER A 74 -4.51 -0.77 -10.98
CA SER A 74 -4.24 -0.33 -12.36
C SER A 74 -4.88 1.02 -12.73
N ARG A 75 -5.83 1.51 -11.94
CA ARG A 75 -6.46 2.83 -12.14
C ARG A 75 -5.59 3.98 -11.66
N ILE A 76 -4.56 3.68 -10.87
CA ILE A 76 -3.53 4.66 -10.51
C ILE A 76 -2.77 5.04 -11.80
N PRO A 77 -2.45 6.32 -12.04
CA PRO A 77 -1.73 6.74 -13.23
C PRO A 77 -0.41 5.97 -13.36
N SER A 78 -0.15 5.43 -14.55
CA SER A 78 1.06 4.66 -14.86
C SER A 78 2.37 5.34 -14.41
N PRO A 79 2.53 6.68 -14.53
CA PRO A 79 3.75 7.32 -14.04
C PRO A 79 3.93 7.29 -12.52
N LEU A 80 2.84 7.30 -11.74
CA LEU A 80 2.92 7.11 -10.29
C LEU A 80 3.30 5.67 -9.95
N LEU A 81 2.74 4.68 -10.65
CA LEU A 81 3.14 3.28 -10.50
C LEU A 81 4.61 3.04 -10.88
N LYS A 82 5.11 3.73 -11.91
CA LYS A 82 6.53 3.75 -12.28
C LYS A 82 7.40 4.26 -11.14
N GLU A 83 7.02 5.40 -10.56
CA GLU A 83 7.77 6.01 -9.46
C GLU A 83 7.78 5.11 -8.21
N MET A 84 6.66 4.41 -7.93
CA MET A 84 6.61 3.39 -6.89
C MET A 84 7.64 2.28 -7.14
N ALA A 85 7.69 1.74 -8.37
CA ALA A 85 8.68 0.72 -8.74
C ALA A 85 10.12 1.23 -8.58
N GLN A 86 10.42 2.43 -9.07
CA GLN A 86 11.75 3.05 -8.96
C GLN A 86 12.20 3.31 -7.52
N LYS A 87 11.25 3.51 -6.60
CA LYS A 87 11.53 3.72 -5.16
C LYS A 87 11.48 2.44 -4.34
N GLU A 88 11.32 1.28 -4.99
CA GLU A 88 11.19 -0.04 -4.37
C GLU A 88 10.02 -0.10 -3.38
N ILE A 89 8.92 0.55 -3.75
CA ILE A 89 7.65 0.47 -3.03
C ILE A 89 6.91 -0.77 -3.54
N ASN A 90 6.66 -1.72 -2.65
CA ASN A 90 6.04 -2.99 -2.98
C ASN A 90 4.60 -3.03 -2.46
N ILE A 91 3.75 -3.78 -3.15
CA ILE A 91 2.39 -4.12 -2.72
C ILE A 91 2.37 -5.62 -2.48
N LYS A 92 1.92 -6.03 -1.30
CA LYS A 92 1.83 -7.41 -0.90
C LYS A 92 0.37 -7.77 -0.68
N LEU A 93 -0.14 -8.61 -1.58
CA LEU A 93 -1.46 -9.22 -1.43
C LEU A 93 -1.30 -10.45 -0.55
N PHE A 94 -1.99 -10.50 0.59
CA PHE A 94 -1.84 -11.56 1.59
C PHE A 94 -3.16 -12.27 1.90
N ASN A 95 -3.02 -13.51 2.38
CA ASN A 95 -4.10 -14.29 2.99
C ASN A 95 -3.91 -14.32 4.52
N GLY A 96 -4.97 -14.61 5.28
CA GLY A 96 -4.87 -14.74 6.74
C GLY A 96 -4.94 -13.41 7.50
N GLN A 97 -4.23 -13.29 8.62
CA GLN A 97 -4.23 -12.09 9.45
C GLN A 97 -3.02 -11.22 9.12
N LEU A 98 -3.19 -9.89 9.17
CA LEU A 98 -2.06 -8.97 9.02
C LEU A 98 -0.98 -9.23 10.09
N THR A 99 -1.40 -9.59 11.31
CA THR A 99 -0.53 -9.89 12.46
C THR A 99 0.26 -11.19 12.34
N ASP A 100 0.00 -12.01 11.31
CA ASP A 100 0.86 -13.16 11.00
C ASP A 100 2.09 -12.74 10.18
N GLU A 101 2.11 -11.50 9.66
CA GLU A 101 3.27 -10.92 9.01
C GLU A 101 4.35 -10.58 10.05
N PRO A 102 5.64 -10.93 9.82
CA PRO A 102 6.69 -10.68 10.80
C PRO A 102 6.81 -9.21 11.24
N GLY A 103 6.51 -8.28 10.33
CA GLY A 103 6.50 -6.84 10.59
C GLY A 103 5.34 -6.35 11.47
N PHE A 104 4.31 -7.17 11.70
CA PHE A 104 3.10 -6.82 12.45
C PHE A 104 2.84 -7.76 13.64
N LEU A 105 3.69 -8.77 13.86
CA LEU A 105 3.53 -9.74 14.94
C LEU A 105 3.40 -9.08 16.32
N PHE A 106 4.11 -7.97 16.54
CA PHE A 106 4.04 -7.21 17.79
C PHE A 106 2.68 -6.51 18.04
N LEU A 107 1.79 -6.48 17.05
CA LEU A 107 0.45 -5.89 17.12
C LEU A 107 -0.63 -6.93 17.43
N LYS A 108 -0.28 -8.22 17.50
CA LYS A 108 -1.23 -9.30 17.80
C LYS A 108 -2.03 -9.02 19.07
N GLY A 109 -3.36 -9.03 18.97
CA GLY A 109 -4.31 -8.75 20.05
C GLY A 109 -4.39 -7.29 20.50
N LYS A 110 -3.70 -6.35 19.84
CA LYS A 110 -3.73 -4.92 20.20
C LYS A 110 -4.83 -4.18 19.44
N VAL A 111 -5.40 -3.16 20.06
CA VAL A 111 -6.43 -2.30 19.45
C VAL A 111 -5.77 -1.24 18.56
N PRO A 112 -6.21 -1.07 17.30
CA PRO A 112 -5.76 0.02 16.43
C PRO A 112 -6.21 1.40 16.93
N ARG A 113 -5.45 2.44 16.60
CA ARG A 113 -5.85 3.83 16.88
C ARG A 113 -7.15 4.16 16.14
N GLY A 114 -8.11 4.77 16.82
CA GLY A 114 -9.43 5.13 16.26
C GLY A 114 -10.46 3.99 16.31
N TYR A 115 -10.08 2.83 16.86
CA TYR A 115 -10.94 1.64 17.00
C TYR A 115 -11.30 1.37 18.46
N GLU A 116 -11.05 2.32 19.37
CA GLU A 116 -11.18 2.15 20.83
C GLU A 116 -12.62 1.82 21.26
N LEU A 117 -13.62 2.23 20.47
CA LEU A 117 -15.03 1.94 20.71
C LEU A 117 -15.52 0.67 19.99
N SER A 118 -14.63 -0.04 19.29
CA SER A 118 -14.93 -1.29 18.60
C SER A 118 -14.30 -2.47 19.32
N SER A 119 -14.80 -3.69 19.07
CA SER A 119 -14.19 -4.93 19.57
C SER A 119 -13.02 -5.43 18.69
N LYS A 120 -12.57 -4.64 17.70
CA LYS A 120 -11.60 -5.07 16.70
C LYS A 120 -10.17 -4.88 17.19
N VAL A 121 -9.32 -5.82 16.83
CA VAL A 121 -7.87 -5.78 17.06
C VAL A 121 -7.12 -5.74 15.72
N TRP A 122 -5.81 -5.53 15.75
CA TRP A 122 -4.97 -5.54 14.54
C TRP A 122 -5.06 -6.84 13.74
N ASP A 123 -5.43 -7.96 14.36
CA ASP A 123 -5.68 -9.23 13.69
C ASP A 123 -6.85 -9.15 12.69
N ASP A 124 -7.80 -8.24 12.93
CA ASP A 124 -8.98 -8.01 12.09
C ASP A 124 -8.76 -6.94 11.02
N VAL A 125 -7.62 -6.24 11.07
CA VAL A 125 -7.31 -5.14 10.14
C VAL A 125 -6.85 -5.74 8.80
N PRO A 126 -7.53 -5.41 7.69
CA PRO A 126 -7.26 -6.05 6.40
C PRO A 126 -6.12 -5.39 5.62
N GLY A 127 -5.57 -4.26 6.05
CA GLY A 127 -4.49 -3.60 5.33
C GLY A 127 -3.64 -2.67 6.19
N ALA A 128 -2.47 -2.34 5.65
CA ALA A 128 -1.58 -1.36 6.23
C ALA A 128 -0.68 -0.72 5.18
N GLY A 129 -0.69 0.61 5.13
CA GLY A 129 0.17 1.44 4.30
C GLY A 129 1.13 2.31 5.11
N GLY A 130 1.84 3.19 4.40
CA GLY A 130 2.77 4.15 4.98
C GLY A 130 4.17 3.60 5.24
N SER A 131 4.47 2.35 4.87
CA SER A 131 5.84 1.83 4.80
C SER A 131 6.24 1.63 3.32
N LYS A 132 7.47 1.19 3.04
CA LYS A 132 7.84 0.78 1.66
C LYS A 132 7.10 -0.48 1.18
N THR A 133 6.40 -1.18 2.06
CA THR A 133 5.51 -2.29 1.69
C THR A 133 4.07 -1.94 2.08
N VAL A 134 3.18 -1.98 1.11
CA VAL A 134 1.74 -1.91 1.30
C VAL A 134 1.22 -3.32 1.51
N TYR A 135 0.45 -3.54 2.56
CA TYR A 135 -0.16 -4.84 2.87
C TYR A 135 -1.66 -4.76 2.59
N VAL A 136 -2.17 -5.67 1.77
CA VAL A 136 -3.60 -5.73 1.43
C VAL A 136 -4.09 -7.17 1.51
N LYS A 137 -5.15 -7.41 2.28
CA LYS A 137 -5.77 -8.71 2.38
C LYS A 137 -6.62 -9.01 1.15
N ILE A 138 -6.37 -10.16 0.53
CA ILE A 138 -7.13 -10.63 -0.64
C ILE A 138 -8.59 -10.82 -0.24
N GLY A 139 -9.52 -10.29 -1.05
CA GLY A 139 -10.97 -10.40 -0.83
C GLY A 139 -11.58 -9.31 0.06
N HIS A 140 -10.80 -8.30 0.45
CA HIS A 140 -11.23 -7.21 1.33
C HIS A 140 -11.17 -5.83 0.66
N SER A 141 -11.21 -5.77 -0.67
CA SER A 141 -11.06 -4.51 -1.43
C SER A 141 -12.19 -3.50 -1.19
N LYS A 142 -13.40 -3.93 -0.82
CA LYS A 142 -14.61 -3.10 -0.78
C LYS A 142 -14.94 -2.64 0.64
N LYS A 143 -15.49 -1.42 0.72
CA LYS A 143 -16.04 -0.86 1.97
C LYS A 143 -16.93 -1.86 2.71
N GLY A 144 -16.72 -1.97 4.03
CA GLY A 144 -17.47 -2.88 4.89
C GLY A 144 -16.81 -4.25 5.07
N GLN A 145 -15.79 -4.60 4.28
CA GLN A 145 -15.02 -5.84 4.42
C GLN A 145 -13.93 -5.68 5.49
N GLY A 146 -14.31 -5.27 6.71
CA GLY A 146 -13.37 -5.09 7.83
C GLY A 146 -12.81 -3.67 7.98
N HIS A 147 -12.93 -2.82 6.96
CA HIS A 147 -12.48 -1.42 6.95
C HIS A 147 -13.56 -0.46 6.42
N GLY A 148 -13.37 0.85 6.63
CA GLY A 148 -14.33 1.90 6.29
C GLY A 148 -14.12 2.61 4.95
N SER A 149 -12.96 2.39 4.31
CA SER A 149 -12.58 3.04 3.06
C SER A 149 -13.42 2.59 1.86
N VAL A 150 -13.64 3.48 0.88
CA VAL A 150 -14.23 3.14 -0.42
C VAL A 150 -13.47 2.04 -1.17
N ASN A 151 -12.15 1.96 -0.99
CA ASN A 151 -11.33 0.87 -1.54
C ASN A 151 -10.04 0.67 -0.74
N LEU A 152 -9.79 -0.56 -0.28
CA LEU A 152 -8.66 -0.89 0.59
C LEU A 152 -7.30 -0.64 -0.08
N GLU A 153 -7.09 -1.18 -1.28
CA GLU A 153 -5.81 -1.11 -1.98
C GLU A 153 -5.38 0.34 -2.17
N LEU A 154 -6.28 1.16 -2.71
CA LEU A 154 -6.01 2.56 -3.01
C LEU A 154 -5.76 3.38 -1.75
N HIS A 155 -6.48 3.10 -0.66
CA HIS A 155 -6.28 3.77 0.62
C HIS A 155 -4.90 3.47 1.22
N GLU A 156 -4.51 2.20 1.29
CA GLU A 156 -3.20 1.83 1.86
C GLU A 156 -2.03 2.28 0.96
N ILE A 157 -2.22 2.25 -0.36
CA ILE A 157 -1.25 2.83 -1.31
C ILE A 157 -1.13 4.34 -1.08
N ALA A 158 -2.22 5.04 -0.83
CA ALA A 158 -2.19 6.49 -0.62
C ALA A 158 -1.35 6.89 0.61
N HIS A 159 -1.46 6.18 1.73
CA HIS A 159 -0.59 6.39 2.90
C HIS A 159 0.90 6.29 2.54
N THR A 160 1.22 5.32 1.68
CA THR A 160 2.58 5.05 1.21
C THR A 160 3.07 6.12 0.23
N VAL A 161 2.23 6.51 -0.73
CA VAL A 161 2.48 7.59 -1.69
C VAL A 161 2.69 8.92 -0.95
N ASP A 162 1.84 9.24 0.03
CA ASP A 162 2.00 10.43 0.88
C ASP A 162 3.41 10.50 1.47
N ARG A 163 3.83 9.43 2.15
CA ARG A 163 5.09 9.41 2.89
C ARG A 163 6.32 9.37 1.97
N HIS A 164 6.31 8.52 0.94
CA HIS A 164 7.52 8.18 0.19
C HIS A 164 7.65 8.85 -1.18
N ILE A 165 6.56 9.37 -1.75
CA ILE A 165 6.51 9.99 -3.08
C ILE A 165 6.15 11.48 -2.99
N LEU A 166 5.23 11.84 -2.10
CA LEU A 166 4.77 13.22 -1.92
C LEU A 166 5.48 13.93 -0.75
N HIS A 167 6.43 13.26 -0.10
CA HIS A 167 7.27 13.76 0.98
C HIS A 167 6.47 14.24 2.20
N ASN A 168 5.61 13.36 2.73
CA ASN A 168 4.67 13.66 3.83
C ASN A 168 3.80 14.89 3.53
N LEU A 169 3.12 14.86 2.39
CA LEU A 169 2.19 15.90 1.96
C LEU A 169 1.14 16.23 3.02
N ARG A 170 0.73 15.25 3.84
CA ARG A 170 -0.15 15.44 5.00
C ARG A 170 0.29 16.55 5.99
N HIS A 171 1.57 16.93 6.00
CA HIS A 171 2.10 17.98 6.87
C HIS A 171 2.30 19.33 6.17
N LYS A 172 2.07 19.41 4.86
CA LYS A 172 2.27 20.65 4.10
C LYS A 172 1.14 21.63 4.40
N GLU A 173 1.49 22.89 4.66
CA GLU A 173 0.51 23.94 4.97
C GLU A 173 -0.60 24.05 3.91
N LYS A 174 -0.24 24.04 2.62
CA LYS A 174 -1.21 24.09 1.52
C LYS A 174 -2.23 22.94 1.58
N PHE A 175 -1.79 21.72 1.92
CA PHE A 175 -2.71 20.59 2.09
C PHE A 175 -3.59 20.78 3.33
N LEU A 176 -3.01 21.19 4.46
CA LEU A 176 -3.74 21.41 5.70
C LEU A 176 -4.80 22.51 5.56
N THR A 177 -4.53 23.58 4.80
CA THR A 177 -5.51 24.62 4.48
C THR A 177 -6.68 24.02 3.71
N VAL A 178 -6.42 23.30 2.62
CA VAL A 178 -7.47 22.67 1.78
C VAL A 178 -8.27 21.65 2.59
N TRP A 179 -7.60 20.81 3.38
CA TRP A 179 -8.24 19.83 4.26
C TRP A 179 -9.18 20.50 5.27
N ASN A 180 -8.73 21.55 5.96
CA ASN A 180 -9.56 22.23 6.96
C ASN A 180 -10.78 22.94 6.37
N GLU A 181 -10.71 23.39 5.12
CA GLU A 181 -11.84 24.02 4.43
C GLU A 181 -12.93 23.01 4.01
N GLU A 182 -12.57 21.78 3.66
CA GLU A 182 -13.50 20.85 2.99
C GLU A 182 -13.82 19.58 3.78
N LYS A 183 -13.03 19.20 4.80
CA LYS A 183 -13.21 17.93 5.53
C LYS A 183 -14.59 17.73 6.16
N GLN A 184 -15.17 18.82 6.68
CA GLN A 184 -16.49 18.78 7.32
C GLN A 184 -17.63 18.61 6.29
N ILE A 185 -17.42 19.10 5.07
CA ILE A 185 -18.39 18.99 3.98
C ILE A 185 -18.34 17.57 3.39
N LEU A 186 -17.13 17.06 3.15
CA LEU A 186 -16.94 15.76 2.52
C LEU A 186 -17.19 14.58 3.46
N PHE A 187 -16.81 14.72 4.73
CA PHE A 187 -16.89 13.65 5.73
C PHE A 187 -17.61 14.11 7.01
N PRO A 188 -18.88 14.55 6.91
CA PRO A 188 -19.62 15.06 8.06
C PRO A 188 -19.72 13.98 9.15
N ASN A 189 -19.40 14.38 10.40
CA ASN A 189 -19.41 13.53 11.60
C ASN A 189 -18.48 12.31 11.57
N GLN A 190 -17.56 12.22 10.61
CA GLN A 190 -16.60 11.10 10.54
C GLN A 190 -15.28 11.51 11.19
N HIS A 191 -15.24 11.48 12.52
CA HIS A 191 -14.10 11.98 13.32
C HIS A 191 -12.72 11.50 12.86
N TYR A 192 -12.63 10.29 12.32
CA TYR A 192 -11.39 9.75 11.77
C TYR A 192 -10.79 10.65 10.67
N PHE A 193 -11.58 11.02 9.66
CA PHE A 193 -11.14 11.93 8.58
C PHE A 193 -11.11 13.40 9.00
N LEU A 194 -11.86 13.78 10.04
CA LEU A 194 -11.87 15.14 10.56
C LEU A 194 -10.64 15.47 11.41
N ASN A 195 -10.07 14.47 12.08
CA ASN A 195 -8.99 14.64 13.04
C ASN A 195 -7.62 14.22 12.48
N TYR A 196 -7.58 13.32 11.50
CA TYR A 196 -6.33 12.78 10.95
C TYR A 196 -6.14 13.17 9.47
N PRO A 197 -5.24 14.12 9.16
CA PRO A 197 -5.01 14.57 7.79
C PRO A 197 -4.49 13.46 6.87
N GLU A 198 -3.73 12.50 7.41
CA GLU A 198 -3.26 11.32 6.67
C GLU A 198 -4.42 10.44 6.19
N GLU A 199 -5.42 10.23 7.05
CA GLU A 199 -6.58 9.40 6.73
C GLU A 199 -7.50 10.10 5.74
N TYR A 200 -7.64 11.43 5.88
CA TYR A 200 -8.34 12.24 4.89
C TYR A 200 -7.65 12.12 3.52
N PHE A 201 -6.34 12.33 3.45
CA PHE A 201 -5.58 12.20 2.20
C PHE A 201 -5.78 10.82 1.57
N ALA A 202 -5.63 9.77 2.38
CA ALA A 202 -5.74 8.41 1.89
C ALA A 202 -7.11 8.10 1.32
N GLU A 203 -8.17 8.55 1.98
CA GLU A 203 -9.53 8.33 1.52
C GLU A 203 -9.87 9.14 0.27
N VAL A 204 -9.46 10.41 0.18
CA VAL A 204 -9.74 11.21 -1.03
C VAL A 204 -8.95 10.72 -2.24
N PHE A 205 -7.74 10.19 -2.03
CA PHE A 205 -7.00 9.48 -3.07
C PHE A 205 -7.77 8.24 -3.53
N ALA A 206 -8.26 7.42 -2.59
CA ALA A 206 -9.05 6.25 -2.91
C ALA A 206 -10.32 6.62 -3.67
N MET A 207 -11.07 7.63 -3.22
CA MET A 207 -12.25 8.15 -3.93
C MET A 207 -11.93 8.63 -5.35
N TYR A 208 -10.79 9.29 -5.54
CA TYR A 208 -10.40 9.79 -6.87
C TYR A 208 -10.14 8.65 -7.87
N TYR A 209 -9.56 7.52 -7.45
CA TYR A 209 -9.20 6.41 -8.35
C TYR A 209 -10.16 5.21 -8.31
N ALA A 210 -11.02 5.09 -7.30
CA ALA A 210 -11.87 3.91 -7.10
C ALA A 210 -12.96 3.74 -8.15
N ASN A 211 -13.57 4.82 -8.67
CA ASN A 211 -14.52 4.80 -9.80
C ASN A 211 -14.98 6.24 -10.15
N SER A 212 -15.74 6.39 -11.23
CA SER A 212 -16.30 7.69 -11.64
C SER A 212 -17.25 8.29 -10.61
N PHE A 213 -18.09 7.48 -9.97
CA PHE A 213 -19.08 7.97 -8.99
C PHE A 213 -18.41 8.66 -7.79
N THR A 214 -17.47 7.97 -7.14
CA THR A 214 -16.71 8.51 -6.00
C THR A 214 -15.85 9.72 -6.39
N ARG A 215 -15.25 9.71 -7.59
CA ARG A 215 -14.51 10.85 -8.13
C ARG A 215 -15.40 12.07 -8.36
N THR A 216 -16.58 11.89 -8.95
CA THR A 216 -17.54 12.98 -9.18
C THR A 216 -18.01 13.56 -7.86
N TYR A 217 -18.40 12.71 -6.90
CA TYR A 217 -18.79 13.15 -5.56
C TYR A 217 -17.69 13.98 -4.88
N LEU A 218 -16.42 13.54 -4.98
CA LEU A 218 -15.27 14.29 -4.46
C LEU A 218 -15.13 15.66 -5.14
N LYS A 219 -15.25 15.73 -6.46
CA LYS A 219 -15.14 17.00 -7.22
C LYS A 219 -16.27 17.98 -6.89
N GLU A 220 -17.46 17.49 -6.59
CA GLU A 220 -18.62 18.31 -6.24
C GLU A 220 -18.56 18.82 -4.79
N ASN A 221 -18.14 17.98 -3.85
CA ASN A 221 -18.21 18.27 -2.41
C ASN A 221 -16.89 18.76 -1.80
N ALA A 222 -15.76 18.53 -2.48
CA ALA A 222 -14.44 19.01 -2.08
C ALA A 222 -13.58 19.38 -3.32
N PRO A 223 -14.01 20.37 -4.13
CA PRO A 223 -13.34 20.74 -5.38
C PRO A 223 -11.89 21.22 -5.20
N LYS A 224 -11.54 21.87 -4.07
CA LYS A 224 -10.16 22.30 -3.80
C LYS A 224 -9.27 21.09 -3.53
N THR A 225 -9.79 20.09 -2.81
CA THR A 225 -9.12 18.81 -2.56
C THR A 225 -8.90 18.07 -3.87
N ALA A 226 -9.92 17.95 -4.72
CA ALA A 226 -9.79 17.30 -6.02
C ALA A 226 -8.72 17.97 -6.90
N ARG A 227 -8.75 19.31 -6.97
CA ARG A 227 -7.73 20.09 -7.70
C ARG A 227 -6.33 19.91 -7.12
N TYR A 228 -6.22 19.86 -5.80
CA TYR A 228 -4.93 19.67 -5.13
C TYR A 228 -4.35 18.28 -5.42
N LEU A 229 -5.18 17.23 -5.44
CA LEU A 229 -4.76 15.88 -5.87
C LEU A 229 -4.27 15.89 -7.32
N GLU A 230 -5.01 16.54 -8.23
CA GLU A 230 -4.61 16.69 -9.63
C GLU A 230 -3.28 17.45 -9.76
N GLU A 231 -3.03 18.48 -8.96
CA GLU A 231 -1.77 19.23 -8.97
C GLU A 231 -0.58 18.35 -8.51
N VAL A 232 -0.73 17.64 -7.39
CA VAL A 232 0.40 16.90 -6.77
C VAL A 232 0.67 15.53 -7.39
N ILE A 233 -0.33 14.95 -8.07
CA ILE A 233 -0.23 13.65 -8.76
C ILE A 233 -0.23 13.83 -10.28
N GLY A 234 -1.18 14.59 -10.82
CA GLY A 234 -1.35 14.81 -12.26
C GLY A 234 -0.43 15.89 -12.86
N GLY A 235 0.03 16.85 -12.07
CA GLY A 235 1.01 17.87 -12.49
C GLY A 235 2.44 17.33 -12.65
N ARG A 236 2.67 16.05 -12.38
CA ARG A 236 3.95 15.39 -12.61
C ARG A 236 4.05 15.02 -14.09
N ASN A 237 4.63 15.92 -14.90
CA ASN A 237 5.11 15.58 -16.24
C ASN A 237 6.28 14.58 -16.08
N PHE A 238 6.13 13.37 -16.63
CA PHE A 238 7.18 12.35 -16.68
C PHE A 238 7.61 12.08 -18.12
#